data_AF-A0AAV9GI34-F1
#
_entry.id   AF-A0AAV9GI34-F1
#
_cell.length_a   1.000
_cell.length_b   1.000
_cell.length_c   1.000
_cell.angle_alpha   90.00
_cell.angle_beta   90.00
_cell.angle_gamma   90.00
#
_symmetry.space_group_name_H-M   'P 1'
#
loop_
_entity.id
_entity.type
_entity.pdbx_description
1 polymer ?
#
loop_
_entity_poly.entity_id
_entity_poly.type
_entity_poly.pdbx_seq_one_letter_code
_entity_poly.pdbx_strand_id
1 'polypeptide(L)'
;MSYNLTEITKCVSQIQGPLSTFNHSGCFSRYQDCLGEEVAFSGYIPLSDCNLNCGSHQWYTPKDFIDRVHWLLPVILLASNFQLPPLGYRVKAFAILHLLGDPIDTILSLKHTLQIKHQSLSWARKTLNRNLITSVTVTTSDLSELAFALDSLQARSSPHPRNSLEALIATTPPEKSPTLLRALRTAGEDLRTTKVTIALPSVVTILVFIANIVNELVDSASASQQKDGAATDKKPPGNRIAFAVLFSWMLPAVLLSAACHRYCEANSCWRAVERFLDSVERAPGDVGLPGNVFPASDREKAPASAAYSGTVYSFRPEKMRLRWVVFREEWEGVRFRRMASSRWGKRRGSIQQGEVAVRRWLWHELRHHLPTLLAVLPTLLAFTFAMGISYITPTGEFSMRCVVQLSVFLAWLLSFALTCLGNLWLGRDQPPPPHGKAMVVFWLVCFKDGVFAVGTLLVVLLVNGGLLNSCFGWSNGWSGMVTGNQYVSLKWDEELRVNVSERYPAFVASGILVQLSLFLLLWQPWLRLRRL
;
A
#
# COMPACT_ATOMS: atom_id res chain seq x y z
N MET A 1 2.06 31.52 42.46
CA MET A 1 2.07 30.57 43.59
C MET A 1 3.49 30.10 43.79
N SER A 2 4.13 30.47 44.90
CA SER A 2 5.45 29.96 45.27
C SER A 2 5.27 28.64 46.01
N TYR A 3 5.52 27.52 45.33
CA TYR A 3 5.50 26.19 45.95
C TYR A 3 6.65 26.07 46.95
N ASN A 4 6.40 25.40 48.08
CA ASN A 4 7.43 25.15 49.09
C ASN A 4 8.40 24.08 48.56
N LEU A 5 9.46 24.52 47.86
CA LEU A 5 10.51 23.67 47.29
C LEU A 5 11.04 22.63 48.29
N THR A 6 11.02 22.95 49.58
CA THR A 6 11.52 22.11 50.66
C THR A 6 10.76 20.79 50.82
N GLU A 7 9.45 20.75 50.58
CA GLU A 7 8.65 19.51 50.68
C GLU A 7 8.85 18.60 49.47
N ILE A 8 8.92 19.18 48.26
CA ILE A 8 9.24 18.44 47.03
C ILE A 8 10.63 17.81 47.16
N THR A 9 11.61 18.56 47.65
CA THR A 9 12.98 18.06 47.85
C THR A 9 13.04 16.92 48.86
N LYS A 10 12.22 16.98 49.94
CA LYS A 10 12.11 15.89 50.92
C LYS A 10 11.54 14.62 50.30
N CYS A 11 10.49 14.69 49.49
CA CYS A 11 9.93 13.49 48.88
C CYS A 11 10.87 12.89 47.83
N VAL A 12 11.51 13.74 47.01
CA VAL A 12 12.53 13.30 46.04
C VAL A 12 13.71 12.63 46.75
N SER A 13 14.12 13.11 47.92
CA SER A 13 15.17 12.48 48.73
C SER A 13 14.79 11.10 49.28
N GLN A 14 13.50 10.82 49.50
CA GLN A 14 13.02 9.49 49.92
C GLN A 14 12.96 8.48 48.77
N ILE A 15 13.00 8.93 47.51
CA ILE A 15 13.04 8.07 46.32
C ILE A 15 14.47 7.54 46.04
N GLN A 16 15.48 7.88 46.86
CA GLN A 16 16.89 7.50 46.70
C GLN A 16 17.16 5.98 46.85
N GLY A 17 16.74 5.18 45.87
CA GLY A 17 17.49 4.03 45.38
C GLY A 17 18.39 4.46 44.21
N PRO A 18 19.39 3.67 43.80
CA PRO A 18 20.24 4.01 42.65
C PRO A 18 19.38 4.28 41.41
N LEU A 19 19.46 5.52 40.89
CA LEU A 19 18.71 6.03 39.72
C LEU A 19 18.82 5.12 38.47
N SER A 20 19.85 4.26 38.42
CA SER A 20 20.10 3.32 37.33
C SER A 20 19.13 2.14 37.24
N THR A 21 18.26 1.90 38.23
CA THR A 21 17.32 0.76 38.22
C THR A 21 15.87 1.11 37.87
N PHE A 22 15.54 2.40 37.70
CA PHE A 22 14.15 2.82 37.54
C PHE A 22 13.79 3.10 36.09
N ASN A 23 12.66 2.55 35.64
CA ASN A 23 12.05 2.84 34.35
C ASN A 23 11.19 4.11 34.45
N HIS A 24 11.18 5.01 33.47
CA HIS A 24 10.44 6.29 33.48
C HIS A 24 8.96 6.12 33.87
N SER A 25 8.31 5.01 33.50
CA SER A 25 6.93 4.72 33.96
C SER A 25 6.81 4.62 35.48
N GLY A 26 7.85 4.08 36.15
CA GLY A 26 7.97 4.08 37.60
C GLY A 26 8.37 5.45 38.17
N CYS A 27 9.11 6.28 37.42
CA CYS A 27 9.38 7.66 37.83
C CYS A 27 8.07 8.46 37.96
N PHE A 28 7.20 8.40 36.95
CA PHE A 28 5.92 9.11 36.95
C PHE A 28 4.95 8.59 38.02
N SER A 29 4.82 7.27 38.17
CA SER A 29 3.97 6.67 39.21
C SER A 29 4.43 7.11 40.61
N ARG A 30 5.74 7.05 40.89
CA ARG A 30 6.27 7.48 42.20
C ARG A 30 6.19 8.98 42.41
N TYR A 31 6.30 9.79 41.35
CA TYR A 31 6.10 11.24 41.45
C TYR A 31 4.65 11.55 41.88
N GLN A 32 3.69 10.80 41.34
CA GLN A 32 2.28 10.90 41.71
C GLN A 32 2.04 10.45 43.16
N ASP A 33 2.69 9.37 43.60
CA ASP A 33 2.64 8.91 45.00
C ASP A 33 3.27 9.93 45.97
N CYS A 34 4.31 10.66 45.52
CA CYS A 34 5.07 11.58 46.36
C CYS A 34 4.44 12.97 46.55
N LEU A 35 3.77 13.49 45.52
CA LEU A 35 3.27 14.87 45.53
C LEU A 35 2.02 15.09 46.41
N GLY A 36 1.39 14.03 46.90
CA GLY A 36 0.12 14.11 47.64
C GLY A 36 -1.02 14.70 46.80
N GLU A 37 -2.26 14.67 47.33
CA GLU A 37 -3.43 15.18 46.60
C GLU A 37 -3.39 16.70 46.37
N GLU A 38 -2.65 17.47 47.19
CA GLU A 38 -2.67 18.95 47.15
C GLU A 38 -1.75 19.56 46.08
N VAL A 39 -0.57 18.98 45.78
CA VAL A 39 0.31 19.48 44.69
C VAL A 39 -0.16 18.96 43.32
N ALA A 40 -1.08 17.99 43.30
CA ALA A 40 -1.75 17.50 42.09
C ALA A 40 -2.70 18.52 41.43
N PHE A 41 -2.84 19.74 41.97
CA PHE A 41 -3.82 20.73 41.51
C PHE A 41 -3.53 21.32 40.13
N SER A 42 -2.27 21.38 39.69
CA SER A 42 -1.96 21.80 38.31
C SER A 42 -1.98 20.66 37.30
N GLY A 43 -1.77 19.40 37.72
CA GLY A 43 -1.71 18.24 36.82
C GLY A 43 -0.50 18.20 35.87
N TYR A 44 0.42 19.17 35.95
CA TYR A 44 1.56 19.32 35.04
C TYR A 44 2.87 19.56 35.81
N ILE A 45 3.99 19.03 35.32
CA ILE A 45 5.35 19.37 35.77
C ILE A 45 6.08 20.11 34.64
N PRO A 46 6.81 21.21 34.92
CA PRO A 46 7.75 21.80 33.98
C PRO A 46 8.75 20.78 33.41
N LEU A 47 9.11 20.91 32.13
CA LEU A 47 10.04 19.98 31.48
C LEU A 47 11.42 19.92 32.17
N SER A 48 11.91 21.06 32.70
CA SER A 48 13.15 21.15 33.47
C SER A 48 13.14 20.20 34.66
N ASP A 49 12.03 20.19 35.40
CA ASP A 49 11.90 19.45 36.64
C ASP A 49 11.70 17.96 36.33
N CYS A 50 11.00 17.62 35.24
CA CYS A 50 10.95 16.25 34.76
C CYS A 50 12.35 15.72 34.42
N ASN A 51 13.15 16.49 33.66
CA ASN A 51 14.51 16.09 33.29
C ASN A 51 15.43 15.94 34.51
N LEU A 52 15.28 16.82 35.50
CA LEU A 52 16.05 16.75 36.75
C LEU A 52 15.76 15.46 37.52
N ASN A 53 14.48 15.06 37.58
CA ASN A 53 14.05 13.95 38.42
C ASN A 53 14.09 12.59 37.71
N CYS A 54 13.75 12.54 36.43
CA CYS A 54 13.67 11.29 35.67
C CYS A 54 14.83 11.08 34.68
N GLY A 55 15.70 12.08 34.50
CA GLY A 55 16.77 12.04 33.50
C GLY A 55 16.30 12.33 32.08
N SER A 56 17.25 12.28 31.14
CA SER A 56 17.01 12.71 29.75
C SER A 56 16.38 11.64 28.86
N HIS A 57 16.64 10.35 29.09
CA HIS A 57 16.19 9.27 28.22
C HIS A 57 16.40 7.88 28.87
N GLN A 58 15.46 6.95 28.69
CA GLN A 58 15.66 5.54 29.05
C GLN A 58 15.01 4.56 28.07
N TRP A 59 15.70 3.45 27.81
CA TRP A 59 15.15 2.31 27.10
C TRP A 59 14.16 1.52 27.97
N TYR A 60 13.17 0.89 27.35
CA TYR A 60 12.28 -0.02 28.03
C TYR A 60 12.98 -1.33 28.40
N THR A 61 12.52 -1.98 29.47
CA THR A 61 12.96 -3.34 29.79
C THR A 61 12.61 -4.30 28.65
N PRO A 62 13.33 -5.43 28.47
CA PRO A 62 13.01 -6.40 27.42
C PRO A 62 11.54 -6.89 27.46
N LYS A 63 10.99 -7.10 28.67
CA LYS A 63 9.58 -7.46 28.86
C LYS A 63 8.64 -6.38 28.33
N ASP A 64 8.86 -5.14 28.75
CA ASP A 64 8.08 -3.99 28.30
C ASP A 64 8.17 -3.75 26.80
N PHE A 65 9.36 -3.97 26.22
CA PHE A 65 9.56 -3.87 24.79
C PHE A 65 8.71 -4.89 24.04
N ILE A 66 8.74 -6.16 24.45
CA ILE A 66 7.92 -7.23 23.85
C ILE A 66 6.43 -6.88 23.94
N ASP A 67 5.96 -6.48 25.12
CA ASP A 67 4.58 -6.06 25.36
C ASP A 67 4.19 -4.85 24.50
N ARG A 68 5.15 -4.03 24.07
CA ARG A 68 4.93 -2.87 23.20
C ARG A 68 5.01 -3.18 21.72
N VAL A 69 5.72 -4.23 21.28
CA VAL A 69 5.85 -4.58 19.86
C VAL A 69 4.86 -5.65 19.39
N HIS A 70 4.11 -6.28 20.30
CA HIS A 70 3.20 -7.37 19.94
C HIS A 70 2.14 -6.97 18.89
N TRP A 71 1.71 -5.69 18.85
CA TRP A 71 0.78 -5.17 17.83
C TRP A 71 1.34 -5.25 16.40
N LEU A 72 2.66 -5.41 16.24
CA LEU A 72 3.32 -5.60 14.95
C LEU A 72 3.00 -6.98 14.35
N LEU A 73 2.65 -7.98 15.16
CA LEU A 73 2.35 -9.33 14.67
C LEU A 73 1.20 -9.33 13.65
N PRO A 74 0.04 -8.70 13.90
CA PRO A 74 -1.00 -8.50 12.89
C PRO A 74 -0.54 -7.80 11.60
N VAL A 75 0.37 -6.83 11.70
CA VAL A 75 0.95 -6.14 10.54
C VAL A 75 1.82 -7.10 9.71
N ILE A 76 2.64 -7.92 10.38
CA ILE A 76 3.43 -8.98 9.74
C ILE A 76 2.50 -10.01 9.08
N LEU A 77 1.40 -10.40 9.73
CA LEU A 77 0.41 -11.31 9.16
C LEU A 77 -0.28 -10.71 7.93
N LEU A 78 -0.61 -9.42 7.94
CA LEU A 78 -1.13 -8.72 6.76
C LEU A 78 -0.11 -8.71 5.62
N ALA A 79 1.16 -8.38 5.90
CA ALA A 79 2.24 -8.44 4.91
C ALA A 79 2.43 -9.86 4.35
N SER A 80 2.36 -10.90 5.18
CA SER A 80 2.49 -12.29 4.71
C SER A 80 1.31 -12.75 3.86
N ASN A 81 0.14 -12.13 4.03
CA ASN A 81 -1.05 -12.37 3.21
C ASN A 81 -1.11 -11.48 1.95
N PHE A 82 -0.11 -10.64 1.72
CA PHE A 82 0.03 -9.96 0.44
C PHE A 82 0.32 -10.98 -0.67
N GLN A 83 -0.32 -10.88 -1.84
CA GLN A 83 0.02 -11.76 -2.98
C GLN A 83 1.41 -11.42 -3.49
N LEU A 84 2.35 -12.31 -3.15
CA LEU A 84 3.70 -12.26 -3.67
C LEU A 84 3.74 -12.84 -5.08
N PRO A 85 4.58 -12.28 -5.97
CA PRO A 85 4.77 -12.83 -7.29
C PRO A 85 5.25 -14.27 -7.17
N PRO A 86 4.85 -15.17 -8.08
CA PRO A 86 5.16 -16.58 -7.97
C PRO A 86 6.60 -16.90 -8.42
N LEU A 87 7.52 -15.99 -8.15
CA LEU A 87 8.93 -16.03 -8.50
C LEU A 87 9.76 -16.53 -7.30
N GLY A 88 11.07 -16.66 -7.48
CA GLY A 88 12.00 -17.09 -6.43
C GLY A 88 11.97 -16.20 -5.17
N TYR A 89 12.48 -16.73 -4.06
CA TYR A 89 12.42 -16.08 -2.74
C TYR A 89 12.99 -14.65 -2.72
N ARG A 90 14.01 -14.36 -3.54
CA ARG A 90 14.60 -13.01 -3.65
C ARG A 90 13.59 -11.97 -4.13
N VAL A 91 12.77 -12.33 -5.12
CA VAL A 91 11.75 -11.42 -5.68
C VAL A 91 10.57 -11.29 -4.73
N LYS A 92 10.24 -12.36 -3.99
CA LYS A 92 9.25 -12.31 -2.91
C LYS A 92 9.68 -11.37 -1.79
N ALA A 93 10.94 -11.44 -1.36
CA ALA A 93 11.51 -10.53 -0.38
C ALA A 93 11.46 -9.08 -0.88
N PHE A 94 11.83 -8.84 -2.14
CA PHE A 94 11.68 -7.52 -2.76
C PHE A 94 10.23 -7.02 -2.75
N ALA A 95 9.25 -7.87 -3.07
CA ALA A 95 7.84 -7.46 -3.05
C ALA A 95 7.37 -7.06 -1.63
N ILE A 96 7.86 -7.72 -0.58
CA ILE A 96 7.62 -7.31 0.82
C ILE A 96 8.32 -5.98 1.15
N LEU A 97 9.58 -5.83 0.75
CA LEU A 97 10.31 -4.55 0.94
C LEU A 97 9.61 -3.40 0.21
N HIS A 98 9.15 -3.63 -1.02
CA HIS A 98 8.38 -2.64 -1.78
C HIS A 98 7.05 -2.30 -1.10
N LEU A 99 6.32 -3.33 -0.62
CA LEU A 99 5.08 -3.13 0.14
C LEU A 99 5.30 -2.17 1.31
N LEU A 100 6.34 -2.38 2.12
CA LEU A 100 6.61 -1.60 3.33
C LEU A 100 7.33 -0.27 3.06
N GLY A 101 8.15 -0.20 2.01
CA GLY A 101 9.01 0.93 1.68
C GLY A 101 8.39 1.94 0.70
N ASP A 102 7.41 1.51 -0.10
CA ASP A 102 6.68 2.36 -1.05
C ASP A 102 5.20 1.94 -1.16
N PRO A 103 4.39 2.22 -0.11
CA PRO A 103 3.00 1.79 -0.07
C PRO A 103 2.15 2.43 -1.19
N ILE A 104 2.49 3.65 -1.60
CA ILE A 104 1.78 4.39 -2.65
C ILE A 104 2.02 3.70 -4.00
N ASP A 105 3.28 3.42 -4.33
CA ASP A 105 3.61 2.74 -5.57
C ASP A 105 3.11 1.29 -5.62
N THR A 106 3.06 0.63 -4.46
CA THR A 106 2.45 -0.69 -4.31
C THR A 106 0.97 -0.67 -4.73
N ILE A 107 0.17 0.23 -4.16
CA ILE A 107 -1.26 0.36 -4.48
C ILE A 107 -1.46 0.75 -5.95
N LEU A 108 -0.62 1.65 -6.47
CA LEU A 108 -0.66 2.04 -7.88
C LEU A 108 -0.36 0.85 -8.81
N SER A 109 0.61 0.01 -8.46
CA SER A 109 1.00 -1.17 -9.25
C SER A 109 -0.07 -2.27 -9.23
N LEU A 110 -0.72 -2.49 -8.09
CA LEU A 110 -1.87 -3.40 -7.97
C LEU A 110 -3.05 -2.92 -8.83
N LYS A 111 -3.37 -1.63 -8.75
CA LYS A 111 -4.42 -1.03 -9.58
C LYS A 111 -4.12 -1.16 -11.07
N HIS A 112 -2.87 -0.92 -11.47
CA HIS A 112 -2.44 -1.07 -12.84
C HIS A 112 -2.57 -2.53 -13.32
N THR A 113 -2.25 -3.50 -12.46
CA THR A 113 -2.45 -4.93 -12.74
C THR A 113 -3.92 -5.26 -13.00
N LEU A 114 -4.83 -4.75 -12.15
CA LEU A 114 -6.27 -4.92 -12.35
C LEU A 114 -6.75 -4.29 -13.66
N GLN A 115 -6.21 -3.12 -14.03
CA GLN A 115 -6.51 -2.47 -15.29
C GLN A 115 -6.08 -3.30 -16.50
N ILE A 116 -4.88 -3.89 -16.46
CA ILE A 116 -4.39 -4.77 -17.55
C ILE A 116 -5.28 -6.00 -17.67
N LYS A 117 -5.62 -6.65 -16.56
CA LYS A 117 -6.56 -7.78 -16.57
C LYS A 117 -7.89 -7.41 -17.21
N HIS A 118 -8.41 -6.23 -16.90
CA HIS A 118 -9.62 -5.70 -17.54
C HIS A 118 -9.43 -5.48 -19.05
N GLN A 119 -8.31 -4.89 -19.47
CA GLN A 119 -8.03 -4.70 -20.89
C GLN A 119 -7.92 -6.03 -21.64
N SER A 120 -7.30 -7.06 -21.04
CA SER A 120 -7.26 -8.41 -21.61
C SER A 120 -8.66 -9.01 -21.77
N LEU A 121 -9.57 -8.80 -20.81
CA LEU A 121 -10.95 -9.25 -20.89
C LEU A 121 -11.74 -8.52 -21.99
N SER A 122 -11.64 -7.20 -22.04
CA SER A 122 -12.31 -6.39 -23.06
C SER A 122 -11.79 -6.71 -24.47
N TRP A 123 -10.48 -6.88 -24.61
CA TRP A 123 -9.84 -7.31 -25.84
C TRP A 123 -10.35 -8.69 -26.25
N ALA A 124 -10.30 -9.69 -25.37
CA ALA A 124 -10.76 -11.05 -25.67
C ALA A 124 -12.22 -11.09 -26.14
N ARG A 125 -13.10 -10.31 -25.49
CA ARG A 125 -14.51 -10.18 -25.89
C ARG A 125 -14.66 -9.62 -27.31
N LYS A 126 -13.93 -8.54 -27.63
CA LYS A 126 -13.94 -7.94 -28.96
C LYS A 126 -13.37 -8.89 -30.02
N THR A 127 -12.28 -9.58 -29.71
CA THR A 127 -11.61 -10.52 -30.62
C THR A 127 -12.52 -11.70 -30.96
N LEU A 128 -13.19 -12.30 -29.97
CA LEU A 128 -14.13 -13.40 -30.22
C LEU A 128 -15.35 -12.95 -31.05
N ASN A 129 -15.91 -11.78 -30.72
CA ASN A 129 -17.06 -11.24 -31.46
C ASN A 129 -16.73 -10.89 -32.92
N ARG A 130 -15.53 -10.34 -33.19
CA ARG A 130 -15.09 -9.95 -34.54
C ARG A 130 -14.85 -11.13 -35.45
N ASN A 131 -14.20 -12.16 -34.93
CA ASN A 131 -13.82 -13.33 -35.73
C ASN A 131 -14.96 -14.36 -35.85
N LEU A 132 -16.18 -13.99 -35.41
CA LEU A 132 -17.35 -14.86 -35.38
C LEU A 132 -17.01 -16.23 -34.79
N ILE A 133 -16.13 -16.26 -33.78
CA ILE A 133 -15.81 -17.47 -33.03
C ILE A 133 -16.98 -17.69 -32.07
N THR A 134 -18.11 -18.11 -32.63
CA THR A 134 -19.30 -18.56 -31.90
C THR A 134 -19.15 -20.01 -31.43
N SER A 135 -18.03 -20.66 -31.75
CA SER A 135 -17.76 -22.02 -31.33
C SER A 135 -17.70 -22.07 -29.80
N VAL A 136 -18.50 -22.98 -29.23
CA VAL A 136 -18.59 -23.35 -27.79
C VAL A 136 -17.23 -23.67 -27.14
N THR A 137 -16.15 -23.76 -27.92
CA THR A 137 -14.84 -24.26 -27.50
C THR A 137 -13.97 -23.24 -26.76
N VAL A 138 -13.92 -21.96 -27.16
CA VAL A 138 -13.05 -20.95 -26.51
C VAL A 138 -13.89 -19.87 -25.86
N THR A 139 -13.79 -19.76 -24.54
CA THR A 139 -14.53 -18.73 -23.79
C THR A 139 -13.77 -17.41 -23.77
N THR A 140 -14.49 -16.30 -23.56
CA THR A 140 -13.85 -14.99 -23.30
C THR A 140 -12.87 -15.05 -22.13
N SER A 141 -13.17 -15.88 -21.13
CA SER A 141 -12.29 -16.07 -19.98
C SER A 141 -10.97 -16.74 -20.38
N ASP A 142 -10.99 -17.78 -21.22
CA ASP A 142 -9.79 -18.50 -21.65
C ASP A 142 -8.81 -17.56 -22.37
N LEU A 143 -9.35 -16.85 -23.37
CA LEU A 143 -8.57 -15.94 -24.19
C LEU A 143 -8.05 -14.73 -23.38
N SER A 144 -8.87 -14.20 -22.47
CA SER A 144 -8.45 -13.10 -21.60
C SER A 144 -7.33 -13.50 -20.64
N GLU A 145 -7.37 -14.75 -20.17
CA GLU A 145 -6.44 -15.28 -19.19
C GLU A 145 -5.08 -15.52 -19.84
N LEU A 146 -5.07 -16.12 -21.04
CA LEU A 146 -3.86 -16.25 -21.85
C LEU A 146 -3.26 -14.89 -22.17
N ALA A 147 -4.06 -13.93 -22.64
CA ALA A 147 -3.57 -12.58 -22.92
C ALA A 147 -3.00 -11.88 -21.69
N PHE A 148 -3.60 -12.07 -20.51
CA PHE A 148 -3.09 -11.53 -19.25
C PHE A 148 -1.79 -12.22 -18.80
N ALA A 149 -1.67 -13.54 -18.98
CA ALA A 149 -0.45 -14.29 -18.68
C ALA A 149 0.71 -13.83 -19.57
N LEU A 150 0.47 -13.71 -20.88
CA LEU A 150 1.46 -13.24 -21.85
C LEU A 150 1.90 -11.79 -21.54
N ASP A 151 0.95 -10.89 -21.25
CA ASP A 151 1.26 -9.52 -20.81
C ASP A 151 2.07 -9.52 -19.52
N SER A 152 1.73 -10.37 -18.56
CA SER A 152 2.47 -10.44 -17.31
C SER A 152 3.92 -10.83 -17.59
N LEU A 153 4.15 -11.92 -18.32
CA LEU A 153 5.48 -12.46 -18.62
C LEU A 153 6.32 -11.49 -19.47
N GLN A 154 5.68 -10.79 -20.41
CA GLN A 154 6.35 -9.96 -21.42
C GLN A 154 5.75 -8.55 -21.55
N ALA A 155 5.52 -7.83 -20.45
CA ALA A 155 4.85 -6.53 -20.52
C ALA A 155 5.60 -5.44 -21.34
N ARG A 156 6.82 -5.75 -21.81
CA ARG A 156 7.69 -4.84 -22.57
C ARG A 156 8.10 -5.37 -23.95
N SER A 157 7.56 -6.51 -24.40
CA SER A 157 7.89 -7.00 -25.74
C SER A 157 7.22 -6.12 -26.81
N SER A 158 7.95 -5.90 -27.90
CA SER A 158 7.45 -5.26 -29.12
C SER A 158 7.67 -6.27 -30.26
N PRO A 159 6.61 -6.73 -30.94
CA PRO A 159 5.20 -6.36 -30.78
C PRO A 159 4.60 -6.80 -29.43
N HIS A 160 3.59 -6.06 -28.96
CA HIS A 160 2.88 -6.38 -27.72
C HIS A 160 2.24 -7.78 -27.83
N PRO A 161 2.28 -8.66 -26.80
CA PRO A 161 1.82 -10.05 -26.93
C PRO A 161 0.37 -10.20 -27.41
N ARG A 162 -0.50 -9.27 -27.00
CA ARG A 162 -1.89 -9.20 -27.48
C ARG A 162 -2.00 -9.00 -29.00
N ASN A 163 -1.15 -8.16 -29.58
CA ASN A 163 -1.17 -7.88 -31.02
C ASN A 163 -0.74 -9.12 -31.79
N SER A 164 0.26 -9.84 -31.28
CA SER A 164 0.69 -11.10 -31.88
C SER A 164 -0.38 -12.19 -31.77
N LEU A 165 -1.08 -12.26 -30.63
CA LEU A 165 -2.19 -13.18 -30.45
C LEU A 165 -3.40 -12.82 -31.33
N GLU A 166 -3.69 -11.52 -31.49
CA GLU A 166 -4.74 -11.03 -32.40
C GLU A 166 -4.40 -11.33 -33.86
N ALA A 167 -3.14 -11.12 -34.26
CA ALA A 167 -2.66 -11.48 -35.60
C ALA A 167 -2.81 -12.98 -35.85
N LEU A 168 -2.36 -13.82 -34.89
CA LEU A 168 -2.48 -15.28 -34.99
C LEU A 168 -3.94 -15.74 -35.16
N ILE A 169 -4.87 -15.15 -34.40
CA ILE A 169 -6.30 -15.47 -34.49
C ILE A 169 -6.88 -14.97 -35.82
N ALA A 170 -6.52 -13.76 -36.25
CA ALA A 170 -7.04 -13.17 -37.49
C ALA A 170 -6.55 -13.90 -38.75
N THR A 171 -5.31 -14.41 -38.76
CA THR A 171 -4.74 -15.14 -39.90
C THR A 171 -5.19 -16.59 -39.96
N THR A 172 -5.79 -17.12 -38.89
CA THR A 172 -6.13 -18.54 -38.77
C THR A 172 -7.64 -18.70 -38.64
N PRO A 173 -8.38 -18.92 -39.75
CA PRO A 173 -9.83 -19.11 -39.69
C PRO A 173 -10.17 -20.24 -38.72
N PRO A 174 -11.18 -20.06 -37.83
CA PRO A 174 -11.52 -21.05 -36.81
C PRO A 174 -11.87 -22.43 -37.41
N GLU A 175 -12.46 -22.45 -38.62
CA GLU A 175 -12.77 -23.66 -39.37
C GLU A 175 -11.54 -24.43 -39.84
N LYS A 176 -10.43 -23.72 -40.10
CA LYS A 176 -9.19 -24.30 -40.66
C LYS A 176 -8.21 -24.77 -39.58
N SER A 177 -8.37 -24.35 -38.32
CA SER A 177 -7.46 -24.74 -37.24
C SER A 177 -8.18 -25.09 -35.93
N PRO A 178 -8.84 -26.26 -35.86
CA PRO A 178 -9.37 -26.78 -34.60
C PRO A 178 -8.27 -26.99 -33.55
N THR A 179 -7.02 -27.20 -33.99
CA THR A 179 -5.84 -27.33 -33.13
C THR A 179 -5.54 -26.02 -32.39
N LEU A 180 -5.59 -24.87 -33.06
CA LEU A 180 -5.38 -23.57 -32.42
C LEU A 180 -6.47 -23.28 -31.38
N LEU A 181 -7.74 -23.50 -31.71
CA LEU A 181 -8.86 -23.30 -30.77
C LEU A 181 -8.72 -24.21 -29.54
N ARG A 182 -8.33 -25.48 -29.75
CA ARG A 182 -8.05 -26.40 -28.64
C ARG A 182 -6.88 -25.92 -27.80
N ALA A 183 -5.78 -25.47 -28.42
CA ALA A 183 -4.62 -24.94 -27.71
C ALA A 183 -4.97 -23.70 -26.87
N LEU A 184 -5.74 -22.75 -27.42
CA LEU A 184 -6.23 -21.57 -26.70
C LEU A 184 -7.09 -21.95 -25.48
N ARG A 185 -8.02 -22.90 -25.68
CA ARG A 185 -8.89 -23.40 -24.61
C ARG A 185 -8.06 -24.08 -23.51
N THR A 186 -7.22 -25.04 -23.88
CA THR A 186 -6.39 -25.79 -22.93
C THR A 186 -5.46 -24.86 -22.16
N ALA A 187 -4.84 -23.89 -22.83
CA ALA A 187 -4.00 -22.90 -22.16
C ALA A 187 -4.80 -22.03 -21.18
N GLY A 188 -5.99 -21.58 -21.56
CA GLY A 188 -6.87 -20.82 -20.68
C GLY A 188 -7.35 -21.64 -19.46
N GLU A 189 -7.72 -22.90 -19.67
CA GLU A 189 -8.08 -23.84 -18.61
C GLU A 189 -6.89 -24.10 -17.66
N ASP A 190 -5.70 -24.38 -18.19
CA ASP A 190 -4.46 -24.56 -17.42
C ASP A 190 -4.12 -23.30 -16.60
N LEU A 191 -4.22 -22.11 -17.20
CA LEU A 191 -3.93 -20.86 -16.51
C LEU A 191 -4.96 -20.54 -15.41
N ARG A 192 -6.23 -20.91 -15.59
CA ARG A 192 -7.26 -20.72 -14.53
C ARG A 192 -7.08 -21.69 -13.38
N THR A 193 -6.80 -22.96 -13.68
CA THR A 193 -6.60 -24.00 -12.65
C THR A 193 -5.35 -23.76 -11.82
N THR A 194 -4.35 -23.08 -12.39
CA THR A 194 -3.13 -22.68 -11.68
C THR A 194 -3.29 -21.40 -10.85
N LYS A 195 -4.47 -20.76 -10.83
CA LYS A 195 -4.70 -19.58 -9.98
C LYS A 195 -5.10 -19.96 -8.56
N VAL A 196 -4.48 -19.29 -7.60
CA VAL A 196 -4.87 -19.36 -6.19
C VAL A 196 -5.59 -18.07 -5.82
N THR A 197 -6.79 -18.22 -5.26
CA THR A 197 -7.50 -17.13 -4.59
C THR A 197 -7.12 -17.16 -3.11
N ILE A 198 -6.43 -16.12 -2.65
CA ILE A 198 -6.15 -15.93 -1.22
C ILE A 198 -7.15 -14.96 -0.56
N ALA A 199 -8.32 -14.77 -1.18
CA ALA A 199 -9.33 -13.83 -0.71
C ALA A 199 -9.81 -14.17 0.71
N LEU A 200 -10.15 -15.43 0.97
CA LEU A 200 -10.60 -15.85 2.31
C LEU A 200 -9.48 -15.70 3.38
N PRO A 201 -8.24 -16.21 3.18
CA PRO A 201 -7.14 -15.94 4.10
C PRO A 201 -6.88 -14.45 4.35
N SER A 202 -6.98 -13.62 3.30
CA SER A 202 -6.82 -12.16 3.40
C SER A 202 -7.91 -11.53 4.28
N VAL A 203 -9.17 -11.92 4.09
CA VAL A 203 -10.30 -11.44 4.92
C VAL A 203 -10.13 -11.88 6.36
N VAL A 204 -9.78 -13.14 6.62
CA VAL A 204 -9.53 -13.64 7.98
C VAL A 204 -8.40 -12.84 8.64
N THR A 205 -7.30 -12.59 7.93
CA THR A 205 -6.16 -11.81 8.45
C THR A 205 -6.56 -10.37 8.77
N ILE A 206 -7.41 -9.75 7.94
CA ILE A 206 -7.95 -8.42 8.20
C ILE A 206 -8.83 -8.42 9.45
N LEU A 207 -9.69 -9.43 9.63
CA LEU A 207 -10.50 -9.57 10.84
C LEU A 207 -9.62 -9.75 12.08
N VAL A 208 -8.54 -10.53 11.99
CA VAL A 208 -7.55 -10.69 13.07
C VAL A 208 -6.87 -9.35 13.38
N PHE A 209 -6.49 -8.56 12.37
CA PHE A 209 -5.93 -7.22 12.57
C PHE A 209 -6.90 -6.29 13.29
N ILE A 210 -8.17 -6.25 12.86
CA ILE A 210 -9.22 -5.44 13.49
C ILE A 210 -9.45 -5.90 14.93
N ALA A 211 -9.57 -7.20 15.17
CA ALA A 211 -9.77 -7.77 16.50
C ALA A 211 -8.63 -7.42 17.46
N ASN A 212 -7.37 -7.46 17.00
CA ASN A 212 -6.23 -7.07 17.82
C ASN A 212 -6.28 -5.58 18.20
N ILE A 213 -6.64 -4.68 17.28
CA ILE A 213 -6.80 -3.26 17.62
C ILE A 213 -7.96 -3.04 18.59
N VAL A 214 -9.08 -3.75 18.41
CA VAL A 214 -10.22 -3.68 19.32
C VAL A 214 -9.84 -4.18 20.72
N ASN A 215 -9.10 -5.28 20.82
CA ASN A 215 -8.60 -5.78 22.10
C ASN A 215 -7.72 -4.75 22.81
N GLU A 216 -6.78 -4.13 22.08
CA GLU A 216 -5.94 -3.05 22.65
C GLU A 216 -6.76 -1.86 23.13
N LEU A 217 -7.82 -1.47 22.39
CA LEU A 217 -8.74 -0.41 22.81
C LEU A 217 -9.53 -0.79 24.08
N VAL A 218 -10.05 -2.02 24.14
CA VAL A 218 -10.79 -2.53 25.29
C VAL A 218 -9.90 -2.61 26.52
N ASP A 219 -8.70 -3.19 26.41
CA ASP A 219 -7.74 -3.26 27.50
C ASP A 219 -7.41 -1.88 28.06
N SER A 220 -7.33 -0.89 27.18
CA SER A 220 -7.04 0.49 27.55
C SER A 220 -8.23 1.19 28.21
N ALA A 221 -9.44 0.96 27.72
CA ALA A 221 -10.67 1.45 28.34
C ALA A 221 -10.95 0.75 29.68
N SER A 222 -10.56 -0.51 29.85
CA SER A 222 -10.67 -1.18 31.14
C SER A 222 -9.64 -0.64 32.14
N ALA A 223 -8.40 -0.37 31.70
CA ALA A 223 -7.39 0.26 32.55
C ALA A 223 -7.80 1.68 32.99
N SER A 224 -8.60 2.39 32.18
CA SER A 224 -9.08 3.74 32.47
C SER A 224 -10.16 3.81 33.56
N GLN A 225 -10.89 2.72 33.78
CA GLN A 225 -12.03 2.67 34.70
C GLN A 225 -11.66 2.29 36.13
N GLN A 226 -10.42 1.86 36.36
CA GLN A 226 -9.95 1.44 37.68
C GLN A 226 -9.76 2.68 38.57
N LYS A 227 -10.81 2.99 39.36
CA LYS A 227 -10.90 4.17 40.23
C LYS A 227 -10.09 4.08 41.52
N ASP A 228 -9.66 2.87 41.89
CA ASP A 228 -8.96 2.64 43.14
C ASP A 228 -7.48 2.72 42.86
N GLY A 229 -6.76 3.62 43.55
CA GLY A 229 -5.37 4.07 43.29
C GLY A 229 -4.26 3.01 43.19
N ALA A 230 -4.59 1.73 43.03
CA ALA A 230 -3.70 0.76 42.41
C ALA A 230 -3.51 1.10 40.93
N ALA A 231 -2.55 1.97 40.65
CA ALA A 231 -2.01 2.16 39.31
C ALA A 231 -1.66 0.78 38.74
N THR A 232 -2.51 0.24 37.87
CA THR A 232 -2.12 -0.96 37.15
C THR A 232 -0.99 -0.57 36.21
N ASP A 233 0.05 -1.40 36.14
CA ASP A 233 1.20 -1.21 35.24
C ASP A 233 0.83 -1.16 33.73
N LYS A 234 -0.47 -1.19 33.39
CA LYS A 234 -1.00 -1.09 32.04
C LYS A 234 -0.81 0.33 31.49
N LYS A 235 0.33 0.52 30.83
CA LYS A 235 0.78 1.76 30.17
C LYS A 235 -0.21 2.25 29.10
N PRO A 236 -0.42 3.58 28.96
CA PRO A 236 -1.39 4.13 28.01
C PRO A 236 -1.06 3.73 26.56
N PRO A 237 -2.07 3.34 25.76
CA PRO A 237 -1.89 2.65 24.48
C PRO A 237 -1.67 3.59 23.29
N GLY A 238 -1.88 4.91 23.45
CA GLY A 238 -2.21 5.79 22.32
C GLY A 238 -1.18 5.76 21.19
N ASN A 239 0.11 5.65 21.54
CA ASN A 239 1.17 5.49 20.53
C ASN A 239 1.10 4.17 19.77
N ARG A 240 0.84 3.05 20.47
CA ARG A 240 0.77 1.72 19.86
C ARG A 240 -0.40 1.67 18.89
N ILE A 241 -1.55 2.18 19.32
CA ILE A 241 -2.75 2.30 18.48
C ILE A 241 -2.46 3.21 17.29
N ALA A 242 -1.84 4.37 17.50
CA ALA A 242 -1.52 5.29 16.41
C ALA A 242 -0.59 4.66 15.36
N PHE A 243 0.45 3.91 15.77
CA PHE A 243 1.30 3.18 14.83
C PHE A 243 0.56 2.03 14.15
N ALA A 244 -0.29 1.27 14.85
CA ALA A 244 -1.12 0.25 14.23
C ALA A 244 -2.05 0.86 13.16
N VAL A 245 -2.68 2.00 13.47
CA VAL A 245 -3.51 2.78 12.54
C VAL A 245 -2.69 3.33 11.37
N LEU A 246 -1.44 3.73 11.60
CA LEU A 246 -0.54 4.17 10.53
C LEU A 246 -0.31 3.07 9.49
N PHE A 247 -0.33 1.79 9.88
CA PHE A 247 -0.25 0.64 8.96
C PHE A 247 -1.60 0.18 8.40
N SER A 248 -2.71 0.82 8.75
CA SER A 248 -4.05 0.46 8.23
C SER A 248 -4.22 0.62 6.71
N TRP A 249 -3.32 1.35 6.02
CA TRP A 249 -3.28 1.39 4.56
C TRP A 249 -3.01 0.01 3.93
N MET A 250 -2.46 -0.95 4.70
CA MET A 250 -2.27 -2.32 4.24
C MET A 250 -3.60 -3.04 3.99
N LEU A 251 -4.70 -2.60 4.61
CA LEU A 251 -6.03 -3.19 4.40
C LEU A 251 -6.44 -3.13 2.92
N PRO A 252 -6.55 -1.95 2.27
CA PRO A 252 -6.85 -1.89 0.85
C PRO A 252 -5.74 -2.52 -0.02
N ALA A 253 -4.47 -2.47 0.38
CA ALA A 253 -3.38 -3.07 -0.39
C ALA A 253 -3.50 -4.60 -0.46
N VAL A 254 -3.72 -5.27 0.68
CA VAL A 254 -3.91 -6.73 0.77
C VAL A 254 -5.19 -7.14 0.04
N LEU A 255 -6.29 -6.40 0.20
CA LEU A 255 -7.54 -6.69 -0.52
C LEU A 255 -7.40 -6.52 -2.04
N LEU A 256 -6.75 -5.46 -2.52
CA LEU A 256 -6.46 -5.27 -3.95
C LEU A 256 -5.54 -6.37 -4.48
N SER A 257 -4.54 -6.74 -3.69
CA SER A 257 -3.63 -7.84 -3.98
C SER A 257 -4.40 -9.16 -4.12
N ALA A 258 -5.29 -9.48 -3.16
CA ALA A 258 -6.18 -10.63 -3.22
C ALA A 258 -6.99 -10.68 -4.53
N ALA A 259 -7.45 -9.51 -4.97
CA ALA A 259 -8.28 -9.27 -6.15
C ALA A 259 -7.54 -9.43 -7.50
N CYS A 260 -6.22 -9.17 -7.53
CA CYS A 260 -5.40 -9.39 -8.71
C CYS A 260 -5.41 -10.86 -9.16
N HIS A 261 -5.54 -11.78 -8.20
CA HIS A 261 -5.27 -13.22 -8.35
C HIS A 261 -3.81 -13.49 -8.72
N ARG A 262 -3.27 -14.59 -8.22
CA ARG A 262 -1.91 -15.06 -8.54
C ARG A 262 -1.91 -16.46 -9.09
N TYR A 263 -0.93 -16.76 -9.93
CA TYR A 263 -0.58 -18.13 -10.27
C TYR A 263 0.14 -18.78 -9.07
N CYS A 264 -0.01 -20.09 -8.86
CA CYS A 264 0.68 -20.83 -7.79
C CYS A 264 2.19 -20.64 -7.86
N GLU A 265 2.73 -20.83 -9.06
CA GLU A 265 4.16 -20.84 -9.38
C GLU A 265 4.37 -20.17 -10.74
N ALA A 266 5.48 -19.44 -10.91
CA ALA A 266 5.83 -18.82 -12.19
C ALA A 266 6.04 -19.90 -13.25
N ASN A 267 6.61 -21.03 -12.85
CA ASN A 267 6.77 -22.20 -13.72
C ASN A 267 5.42 -22.74 -14.20
N SER A 268 4.36 -22.69 -13.41
CA SER A 268 3.04 -23.17 -13.85
C SER A 268 2.42 -22.24 -14.91
N CYS A 269 2.51 -20.92 -14.71
CA CYS A 269 2.08 -19.95 -15.71
C CYS A 269 2.90 -20.07 -17.00
N TRP A 270 4.24 -20.16 -16.86
CA TRP A 270 5.15 -20.33 -17.98
C TRP A 270 4.88 -21.64 -18.74
N ARG A 271 4.76 -22.78 -18.06
CA ARG A 271 4.47 -24.08 -18.69
C ARG A 271 3.17 -24.07 -19.47
N ALA A 272 2.12 -23.42 -18.96
CA ALA A 272 0.85 -23.31 -19.69
C ALA A 272 1.02 -22.49 -20.98
N VAL A 273 1.77 -21.39 -20.92
CA VAL A 273 2.12 -20.57 -22.10
C VAL A 273 3.04 -21.34 -23.06
N GLU A 274 4.03 -22.07 -22.56
CA GLU A 274 4.96 -22.87 -23.35
C GLU A 274 4.24 -23.99 -24.09
N ARG A 275 3.36 -24.75 -23.41
CA ARG A 275 2.50 -25.76 -24.07
C ARG A 275 1.61 -25.16 -25.14
N PHE A 276 1.10 -23.95 -24.92
CA PHE A 276 0.34 -23.24 -25.94
C PHE A 276 1.21 -22.97 -27.16
N LEU A 277 2.39 -22.37 -26.98
CA LEU A 277 3.32 -22.05 -28.06
C LEU A 277 3.74 -23.29 -28.83
N ASP A 278 4.12 -24.36 -28.12
CA ASP A 278 4.46 -25.66 -28.67
C ASP A 278 3.30 -26.26 -29.49
N SER A 279 2.06 -26.13 -29.03
CA SER A 279 0.89 -26.64 -29.73
C SER A 279 0.60 -25.86 -31.02
N VAL A 280 0.88 -24.56 -31.03
CA VAL A 280 0.77 -23.74 -32.24
C VAL A 280 1.90 -24.06 -33.21
N GLU A 281 3.13 -24.24 -32.73
CA GLU A 281 4.30 -24.58 -33.57
C GLU A 281 4.18 -25.96 -34.25
N ARG A 282 3.59 -26.94 -33.55
CA ARG A 282 3.40 -28.29 -34.09
C ARG A 282 2.17 -28.44 -34.98
N ALA A 283 1.32 -27.42 -35.09
CA ALA A 283 0.11 -27.52 -35.89
C ALA A 283 0.47 -27.64 -37.40
N PRO A 284 0.08 -28.74 -38.08
CA PRO A 284 0.43 -28.94 -39.49
C PRO A 284 -0.34 -27.98 -40.41
N GLY A 285 0.39 -27.30 -41.31
CA GLY A 285 -0.16 -26.41 -42.35
C GLY A 285 -0.41 -24.98 -41.88
N ASP A 286 0.19 -24.00 -42.59
CA ASP A 286 -0.02 -22.53 -42.63
C ASP A 286 -0.28 -21.71 -41.35
N VAL A 287 -0.42 -22.31 -40.17
CA VAL A 287 -0.36 -21.61 -38.88
C VAL A 287 1.11 -21.39 -38.51
N GLY A 288 1.89 -20.88 -39.47
CA GLY A 288 3.17 -20.31 -39.16
C GLY A 288 2.89 -19.16 -38.20
N LEU A 289 3.29 -19.32 -36.92
CA LEU A 289 3.43 -18.16 -36.06
C LEU A 289 4.21 -17.13 -36.87
N PRO A 290 3.72 -15.88 -37.03
CA PRO A 290 4.52 -14.85 -37.66
C PRO A 290 5.86 -14.85 -36.92
N GLY A 291 6.95 -15.26 -37.62
CA GLY A 291 8.06 -16.09 -37.11
C GLY A 291 8.90 -15.62 -35.91
N ASN A 292 8.43 -14.66 -35.12
CA ASN A 292 9.13 -14.05 -34.00
C ASN A 292 8.21 -13.76 -32.79
N VAL A 293 7.02 -14.37 -32.66
CA VAL A 293 6.13 -14.05 -31.52
C VAL A 293 6.79 -14.39 -30.18
N PHE A 294 7.58 -15.46 -30.11
CA PHE A 294 8.42 -15.83 -28.96
C PHE A 294 9.72 -16.48 -29.45
N PRO A 295 10.80 -15.71 -29.66
CA PRO A 295 12.11 -16.26 -29.98
C PRO A 295 12.51 -17.31 -28.94
N ALA A 296 13.10 -18.43 -29.36
CA ALA A 296 13.56 -19.46 -28.43
C ALA A 296 14.54 -18.90 -27.38
N SER A 297 15.35 -17.89 -27.75
CA SER A 297 16.24 -17.16 -26.85
C SER A 297 15.50 -16.43 -25.72
N ASP A 298 14.27 -16.01 -25.96
CA ASP A 298 13.45 -15.30 -24.98
C ASP A 298 12.73 -16.28 -24.06
N ARG A 299 12.49 -17.52 -24.51
CA ARG A 299 11.89 -18.59 -23.68
C ARG A 299 12.75 -18.94 -22.49
N GLU A 300 14.05 -19.12 -22.71
CA GLU A 300 15.00 -19.45 -21.65
C GLU A 300 15.16 -18.30 -20.63
N LYS A 301 15.08 -17.05 -21.11
CA LYS A 301 15.23 -15.84 -20.29
C LYS A 301 13.91 -15.34 -19.69
N ALA A 302 12.76 -15.83 -20.17
CA ALA A 302 11.44 -15.36 -19.75
C ALA A 302 11.23 -15.42 -18.23
N PRO A 303 11.54 -16.52 -17.52
CA PRO A 303 11.34 -16.59 -16.06
C PRO A 303 12.22 -15.62 -15.29
N ALA A 304 13.48 -15.43 -15.71
CA ALA A 304 14.36 -14.44 -15.11
C ALA A 304 13.85 -13.01 -15.39
N SER A 305 13.40 -12.78 -16.63
CA SER A 305 12.93 -11.48 -17.10
C SER A 305 11.59 -11.03 -16.59
N ALA A 306 10.75 -11.98 -16.21
CA ALA A 306 9.51 -11.76 -15.50
C ALA A 306 9.69 -10.77 -14.34
N ALA A 307 10.77 -10.92 -13.56
CA ALA A 307 11.03 -10.10 -12.38
C ALA A 307 11.12 -8.60 -12.70
N TYR A 308 11.69 -8.26 -13.87
CA TYR A 308 11.93 -6.88 -14.31
C TYR A 308 11.03 -6.43 -15.47
N SER A 309 10.22 -7.33 -16.04
CA SER A 309 9.26 -7.02 -17.10
C SER A 309 7.93 -6.52 -16.58
N GLY A 310 7.59 -6.81 -15.30
CA GLY A 310 6.34 -6.36 -14.70
C GLY A 310 5.43 -7.45 -14.16
N THR A 311 5.87 -8.72 -14.14
CA THR A 311 5.12 -9.78 -13.42
C THR A 311 5.10 -9.55 -11.92
N VAL A 312 6.07 -8.81 -11.41
CA VAL A 312 6.14 -8.43 -10.01
C VAL A 312 5.06 -7.39 -9.76
N TYR A 313 4.02 -7.78 -9.02
CA TYR A 313 2.87 -6.93 -8.69
C TYR A 313 3.25 -5.57 -8.08
N SER A 314 4.47 -5.45 -7.55
CA SER A 314 5.06 -4.23 -7.00
C SER A 314 5.85 -3.37 -8.02
N PHE A 315 6.42 -3.92 -9.10
CA PHE A 315 7.28 -3.15 -10.00
C PHE A 315 6.82 -3.25 -11.46
N ARG A 316 6.25 -2.15 -11.97
CA ARG A 316 5.97 -1.95 -13.41
C ARG A 316 6.47 -0.58 -13.86
N PRO A 317 7.60 -0.48 -14.58
CA PRO A 317 8.18 0.82 -14.95
C PRO A 317 7.30 1.63 -15.91
N GLU A 318 6.39 0.96 -16.64
CA GLU A 318 5.52 1.59 -17.65
C GLU A 318 4.10 1.89 -17.16
N LYS A 319 3.83 1.74 -15.85
CA LYS A 319 2.49 2.05 -15.29
C LYS A 319 2.05 3.49 -15.51
N MET A 320 3.01 4.41 -15.67
CA MET A 320 2.72 5.80 -16.07
C MET A 320 2.53 5.97 -17.58
N ARG A 321 3.08 5.08 -18.42
CA ARG A 321 3.09 5.17 -19.89
C ARG A 321 1.84 4.54 -20.53
N LEU A 322 1.42 3.36 -20.08
CA LEU A 322 0.21 2.67 -20.59
C LEU A 322 -1.06 3.53 -20.46
N ARG A 323 -1.02 4.52 -19.56
CA ARG A 323 -2.05 5.54 -19.37
C ARG A 323 -2.26 6.45 -20.59
N TRP A 324 -1.21 6.67 -21.39
CA TRP A 324 -1.25 7.54 -22.56
C TRP A 324 -1.68 6.80 -23.83
N VAL A 325 -1.20 5.57 -24.06
CA VAL A 325 -1.37 4.85 -25.33
C VAL A 325 -2.82 4.37 -25.53
N VAL A 326 -3.37 3.64 -24.55
CA VAL A 326 -4.74 3.09 -24.63
C VAL A 326 -5.78 4.20 -24.79
N PHE A 327 -5.51 5.35 -24.16
CA PHE A 327 -6.39 6.49 -24.25
C PHE A 327 -6.27 7.22 -25.60
N ARG A 328 -5.07 7.34 -26.15
CA ARG A 328 -4.84 7.96 -27.47
C ARG A 328 -5.60 7.21 -28.57
N GLU A 329 -5.57 5.89 -28.57
CA GLU A 329 -6.29 5.08 -29.56
C GLU A 329 -7.81 5.24 -29.46
N GLU A 330 -8.35 5.30 -28.24
CA GLU A 330 -9.78 5.54 -28.01
C GLU A 330 -10.19 6.97 -28.44
N TRP A 331 -9.34 7.97 -28.17
CA TRP A 331 -9.60 9.36 -28.54
C TRP A 331 -9.48 9.61 -30.04
N GLU A 332 -8.44 9.09 -30.70
CA GLU A 332 -8.26 9.23 -32.15
C GLU A 332 -9.39 8.53 -32.90
N GLY A 333 -9.86 7.36 -32.43
CA GLY A 333 -11.02 6.67 -32.98
C GLY A 333 -12.36 7.44 -32.85
N VAL A 334 -12.53 8.26 -31.80
CA VAL A 334 -13.70 9.15 -31.63
C VAL A 334 -13.55 10.44 -32.44
N ARG A 335 -12.34 11.01 -32.49
CA ARG A 335 -12.04 12.24 -33.24
C ARG A 335 -12.20 12.03 -34.74
N PHE A 336 -11.73 10.89 -35.27
CA PHE A 336 -11.84 10.57 -36.69
C PHE A 336 -13.31 10.38 -37.12
N ARG A 337 -14.13 9.71 -36.30
CA ARG A 337 -15.57 9.55 -36.57
C ARG A 337 -16.33 10.88 -36.59
N ARG A 338 -15.96 11.85 -35.74
CA ARG A 338 -16.58 13.19 -35.74
C ARG A 338 -16.10 14.10 -36.86
N MET A 339 -14.82 14.03 -37.24
CA MET A 339 -14.33 14.81 -38.38
C MET A 339 -14.89 14.28 -39.71
N ALA A 340 -15.10 12.96 -39.82
CA ALA A 340 -15.79 12.37 -40.97
C ALA A 340 -17.26 12.83 -41.06
N SER A 341 -17.94 13.04 -39.93
CA SER A 341 -19.33 13.52 -39.93
C SER A 341 -19.49 15.04 -40.02
N SER A 342 -18.42 15.84 -39.81
CA SER A 342 -18.51 17.31 -39.74
C SER A 342 -18.26 18.04 -41.06
N ARG A 343 -18.16 17.33 -42.20
CA ARG A 343 -18.04 17.97 -43.52
C ARG A 343 -19.30 18.74 -43.97
N TRP A 344 -20.38 18.73 -43.16
CA TRP A 344 -21.70 19.25 -43.53
C TRP A 344 -22.23 20.45 -42.71
N GLY A 345 -21.45 21.09 -41.83
CA GLY A 345 -21.97 22.18 -40.98
C GLY A 345 -21.10 23.42 -40.89
N LYS A 346 -21.34 24.41 -41.77
CA LYS A 346 -20.65 25.72 -41.77
C LYS A 346 -21.18 26.65 -40.64
N ARG A 347 -20.23 27.14 -39.83
CA ARG A 347 -20.02 28.56 -39.43
C ARG A 347 -20.81 29.27 -38.29
N ARG A 348 -21.52 28.63 -37.35
CA ARG A 348 -22.16 29.41 -36.23
C ARG A 348 -21.88 29.00 -34.76
N GLY A 349 -20.87 28.17 -34.47
CA GLY A 349 -20.67 27.61 -33.12
C GLY A 349 -19.33 27.89 -32.42
N SER A 350 -18.69 29.05 -32.62
CA SER A 350 -17.30 29.30 -32.16
C SER A 350 -17.10 29.32 -30.64
N ILE A 351 -18.07 29.78 -29.85
CA ILE A 351 -17.89 29.98 -28.40
C ILE A 351 -18.27 28.72 -27.60
N GLN A 352 -19.35 28.03 -27.94
CA GLN A 352 -19.72 26.76 -27.32
C GLN A 352 -18.70 25.64 -27.57
N GLN A 353 -17.92 25.71 -28.66
CA GLN A 353 -16.84 24.74 -28.90
C GLN A 353 -15.66 24.92 -27.94
N GLY A 354 -15.39 26.15 -27.48
CA GLY A 354 -14.32 26.45 -26.51
C GLY A 354 -14.59 25.84 -25.13
N GLU A 355 -15.79 26.04 -24.58
CA GLU A 355 -16.15 25.50 -23.26
C GLU A 355 -16.13 23.97 -23.23
N VAL A 356 -16.61 23.34 -24.31
CA VAL A 356 -16.60 21.89 -24.42
C VAL A 356 -15.17 21.35 -24.57
N ALA A 357 -14.28 22.09 -25.23
CA ALA A 357 -12.87 21.73 -25.31
C ALA A 357 -12.17 21.84 -23.95
N VAL A 358 -12.39 22.94 -23.21
CA VAL A 358 -11.82 23.15 -21.87
C VAL A 358 -12.34 22.12 -20.87
N ARG A 359 -13.66 21.84 -20.84
CA ARG A 359 -14.22 20.78 -19.99
C ARG A 359 -13.64 19.42 -20.33
N ARG A 360 -13.47 19.07 -21.61
CA ARG A 360 -12.84 17.81 -22.00
C ARG A 360 -11.37 17.75 -21.62
N TRP A 361 -10.63 18.85 -21.75
CA TRP A 361 -9.24 18.94 -21.33
C TRP A 361 -9.09 18.82 -19.81
N LEU A 362 -9.92 19.49 -19.02
CA LEU A 362 -9.95 19.34 -17.55
C LEU A 362 -10.30 17.90 -17.14
N TRP A 363 -11.34 17.31 -17.75
CA TRP A 363 -11.70 15.92 -17.50
C TRP A 363 -10.59 14.94 -17.91
N HIS A 364 -9.85 15.26 -18.97
CA HIS A 364 -8.70 14.50 -19.42
C HIS A 364 -7.59 14.53 -18.37
N GLU A 365 -7.18 15.73 -17.95
CA GLU A 365 -6.11 15.91 -16.97
C GLU A 365 -6.48 15.29 -15.62
N LEU A 366 -7.73 15.49 -15.18
CA LEU A 366 -8.23 14.90 -13.94
C LEU A 366 -8.24 13.37 -14.01
N ARG A 367 -8.68 12.77 -15.13
CA ARG A 367 -8.64 11.31 -15.33
C ARG A 367 -7.19 10.78 -15.38
N HIS A 368 -6.23 11.58 -15.84
CA HIS A 368 -4.81 11.27 -15.86
C HIS A 368 -4.09 11.43 -14.53
N HIS A 369 -4.68 12.08 -13.53
CA HIS A 369 -4.10 12.14 -12.19
C HIS A 369 -4.89 11.34 -11.16
N LEU A 370 -6.19 11.15 -11.40
CA LEU A 370 -7.12 10.50 -10.47
C LEU A 370 -6.63 9.13 -9.97
N PRO A 371 -6.20 8.17 -10.80
CA PRO A 371 -5.57 6.96 -10.30
C PRO A 371 -4.38 7.11 -9.36
N THR A 372 -3.52 8.09 -9.58
CA THR A 372 -2.37 8.37 -8.69
C THR A 372 -2.87 8.97 -7.38
N LEU A 373 -3.78 9.96 -7.46
CA LEU A 373 -4.41 10.55 -6.28
C LEU A 373 -5.13 9.48 -5.42
N LEU A 374 -5.84 8.57 -6.07
CA LEU A 374 -6.52 7.45 -5.41
C LEU A 374 -5.55 6.44 -4.79
N ALA A 375 -4.30 6.33 -5.28
CA ALA A 375 -3.28 5.46 -4.69
C ALA A 375 -2.58 6.11 -3.48
N VAL A 376 -2.50 7.45 -3.43
CA VAL A 376 -1.97 8.21 -2.28
C VAL A 376 -2.97 8.21 -1.12
N LEU A 377 -4.27 8.24 -1.42
CA LEU A 377 -5.33 8.43 -0.44
C LEU A 377 -5.32 7.42 0.73
N PRO A 378 -5.12 6.10 0.54
CA PRO A 378 -5.03 5.14 1.64
C PRO A 378 -3.91 5.48 2.62
N THR A 379 -2.71 5.79 2.12
CA THR A 379 -1.55 6.13 2.96
C THR A 379 -1.76 7.46 3.68
N LEU A 380 -2.29 8.47 2.97
CA LEU A 380 -2.59 9.78 3.55
C LEU A 380 -3.65 9.67 4.66
N LEU A 381 -4.73 8.91 4.46
CA LEU A 381 -5.75 8.72 5.47
C LEU A 381 -5.19 7.98 6.70
N ALA A 382 -4.45 6.90 6.50
CA ALA A 382 -3.81 6.18 7.61
C ALA A 382 -2.90 7.10 8.43
N PHE A 383 -2.11 7.94 7.76
CA PHE A 383 -1.31 8.98 8.39
C PHE A 383 -2.18 9.99 9.16
N THR A 384 -3.22 10.55 8.55
CA THR A 384 -4.10 11.54 9.20
C THR A 384 -4.77 10.98 10.45
N PHE A 385 -5.29 9.75 10.42
CA PHE A 385 -5.89 9.11 11.60
C PHE A 385 -4.85 8.82 12.69
N ALA A 386 -3.67 8.32 12.33
CA ALA A 386 -2.57 8.08 13.27
C ALA A 386 -2.07 9.38 13.93
N MET A 387 -1.92 10.44 13.13
CA MET A 387 -1.57 11.78 13.61
C MET A 387 -2.65 12.36 14.51
N GLY A 388 -3.92 12.18 14.14
CA GLY A 388 -5.06 12.60 14.96
C GLY A 388 -4.98 11.98 16.36
N ILE A 389 -4.81 10.66 16.44
CA ILE A 389 -4.63 9.94 17.72
C ILE A 389 -3.41 10.48 18.48
N SER A 390 -2.27 10.65 17.81
CA SER A 390 -1.03 11.12 18.46
C SER A 390 -1.11 12.57 18.93
N TYR A 391 -1.86 13.41 18.23
CA TYR A 391 -2.09 14.81 18.59
C TYR A 391 -2.90 14.90 19.89
N ILE A 392 -3.96 14.09 20.01
CA ILE A 392 -4.77 14.04 21.23
C ILE A 392 -4.13 13.18 22.35
N THR A 393 -2.88 12.70 22.18
CA THR A 393 -2.20 11.83 23.17
C THR A 393 -0.83 12.40 23.58
N PRO A 394 -0.59 12.75 24.86
CA PRO A 394 -1.54 12.98 25.96
C PRO A 394 -1.93 14.47 26.13
N THR A 395 -1.20 15.41 25.53
CA THR A 395 -1.30 16.84 25.85
C THR A 395 -2.16 17.65 24.89
N GLY A 396 -2.77 17.03 23.86
CA GLY A 396 -3.55 17.78 22.86
C GLY A 396 -2.71 18.68 21.93
N GLU A 397 -1.42 18.38 21.76
CA GLU A 397 -0.45 19.22 21.07
C GLU A 397 0.48 18.43 20.12
N PHE A 398 1.23 19.16 19.28
CA PHE A 398 2.20 18.56 18.35
C PHE A 398 3.45 18.05 19.09
N SER A 399 3.43 16.77 19.45
CA SER A 399 4.49 16.10 20.21
C SER A 399 5.56 15.43 19.32
N MET A 400 6.61 14.88 19.94
CA MET A 400 7.65 14.11 19.25
C MET A 400 7.09 12.88 18.49
N ARG A 401 5.95 12.35 18.93
CA ARG A 401 5.26 11.21 18.28
C ARG A 401 4.74 11.61 16.90
N CYS A 402 4.14 12.80 16.82
CA CYS A 402 3.68 13.40 15.57
C CYS A 402 4.84 13.61 14.60
N VAL A 403 6.00 14.06 15.09
CA VAL A 403 7.21 14.23 14.27
C VAL A 403 7.66 12.90 13.67
N VAL A 404 7.68 11.82 14.47
CA VAL A 404 8.07 10.50 13.95
C VAL A 404 7.09 10.02 12.87
N GLN A 405 5.79 10.11 13.10
CA GLN A 405 4.79 9.69 12.11
C GLN A 405 4.87 10.51 10.83
N LEU A 406 5.06 11.83 10.96
CA LEU A 406 5.31 12.72 9.83
C LEU A 406 6.57 12.31 9.08
N SER A 407 7.66 11.97 9.79
CA SER A 407 8.91 11.54 9.15
C SER A 407 8.73 10.24 8.34
N VAL A 408 7.99 9.26 8.87
CA VAL A 408 7.68 8.00 8.17
C VAL A 408 6.83 8.29 6.93
N PHE A 409 5.81 9.13 7.05
CA PHE A 409 4.96 9.50 5.91
C PHE A 409 5.74 10.26 4.82
N LEU A 410 6.59 11.22 5.21
CA LEU A 410 7.47 11.94 4.29
C LEU A 410 8.48 11.00 3.61
N ALA A 411 8.99 10.00 4.34
CA ALA A 411 9.86 8.98 3.79
C ALA A 411 9.14 8.14 2.71
N TRP A 412 7.88 7.76 2.93
CA TRP A 412 7.06 7.10 1.90
C TRP A 412 6.80 7.99 0.68
N LEU A 413 6.51 9.28 0.89
CA LEU A 413 6.34 10.24 -0.21
C LEU A 413 7.63 10.41 -1.02
N LEU A 414 8.79 10.47 -0.35
CA LEU A 414 10.09 10.55 -0.99
C LEU A 414 10.39 9.26 -1.77
N SER A 415 10.12 8.09 -1.19
CA SER A 415 10.28 6.79 -1.86
C SER A 415 9.45 6.74 -3.16
N PHE A 416 8.19 7.18 -3.10
CA PHE A 416 7.31 7.27 -4.25
C PHE A 416 7.83 8.27 -5.29
N ALA A 417 8.28 9.46 -4.87
CA ALA A 417 8.85 10.47 -5.75
C ALA A 417 10.09 9.95 -6.49
N LEU A 418 10.96 9.20 -5.80
CA LEU A 418 12.12 8.55 -6.40
C LEU A 418 11.72 7.47 -7.42
N THR A 419 10.66 6.70 -7.17
CA THR A 419 10.08 5.78 -8.18
C THR A 419 9.63 6.56 -9.42
N CYS A 420 8.94 7.69 -9.23
CA CYS A 420 8.46 8.52 -10.32
C CYS A 420 9.62 9.08 -11.15
N LEU A 421 10.67 9.60 -10.50
CA LEU A 421 11.88 10.09 -11.16
C LEU A 421 12.62 8.97 -11.90
N GLY A 422 12.73 7.78 -11.31
CA GLY A 422 13.31 6.61 -11.98
C GLY A 422 12.54 6.20 -13.24
N ASN A 423 11.21 6.25 -13.21
CA ASN A 423 10.36 5.98 -14.37
C ASN A 423 10.49 7.07 -15.44
N LEU A 424 10.64 8.34 -15.06
CA LEU A 424 10.91 9.43 -16.00
C LEU A 424 12.29 9.28 -16.65
N TRP A 425 13.30 8.86 -15.87
CA TRP A 425 14.66 8.63 -16.36
C TRP A 425 14.76 7.49 -17.37
N LEU A 426 13.92 6.45 -17.25
CA LEU A 426 13.82 5.38 -18.26
C LEU A 426 13.38 5.87 -19.65
N GLY A 427 12.95 7.12 -19.77
CA GLY A 427 12.64 7.78 -21.04
C GLY A 427 11.22 7.49 -21.49
N ARG A 428 10.48 8.55 -21.84
CA ARG A 428 9.07 8.47 -22.29
C ARG A 428 8.93 7.98 -23.74
N ASP A 429 9.97 8.19 -24.55
CA ASP A 429 9.88 8.16 -26.02
C ASP A 429 10.87 7.22 -26.71
N GLN A 430 11.68 6.45 -25.97
CA GLN A 430 12.55 5.45 -26.58
C GLN A 430 11.85 4.08 -26.71
N PRO A 431 12.22 3.26 -27.71
CA PRO A 431 11.88 1.83 -27.72
C PRO A 431 12.27 1.18 -26.39
N PRO A 432 11.69 0.02 -26.03
CA PRO A 432 11.95 -0.64 -24.75
C PRO A 432 13.45 -0.63 -24.48
N PRO A 433 13.91 0.00 -23.37
CA PRO A 433 15.31 0.21 -23.14
C PRO A 433 16.01 -1.14 -23.13
N PRO A 434 17.24 -1.25 -23.67
CA PRO A 434 17.97 -2.52 -23.71
C PRO A 434 17.96 -3.16 -22.33
N HIS A 435 17.79 -4.48 -22.26
CA HIS A 435 17.54 -5.24 -21.01
C HIS A 435 18.36 -4.76 -19.80
N GLY A 436 19.61 -4.34 -20.01
CA GLY A 436 20.48 -3.75 -18.98
C GLY A 436 19.90 -2.52 -18.26
N LYS A 437 19.32 -1.54 -18.96
CA LYS A 437 18.76 -0.32 -18.33
C LYS A 437 17.54 -0.64 -17.45
N ALA A 438 16.66 -1.53 -17.90
CA ALA A 438 15.51 -1.97 -17.11
C ALA A 438 15.94 -2.69 -15.83
N MET A 439 16.97 -3.54 -15.94
CA MET A 439 17.56 -4.23 -14.81
C MET A 439 18.21 -3.25 -13.81
N VAL A 440 18.93 -2.22 -14.30
CA VAL A 440 19.51 -1.18 -13.42
C VAL A 440 18.42 -0.46 -12.64
N VAL A 441 17.33 -0.03 -13.28
CA VAL A 441 16.24 0.66 -12.56
C VAL A 441 15.51 -0.27 -11.60
N PHE A 442 15.31 -1.53 -11.97
CA PHE A 442 14.79 -2.53 -11.05
C PHE A 442 15.64 -2.61 -9.77
N TRP A 443 16.97 -2.74 -9.90
CA TRP A 443 17.86 -2.81 -8.73
C TRP A 443 17.92 -1.51 -7.93
N LEU A 444 17.86 -0.35 -8.58
CA LEU A 444 17.76 0.94 -7.89
C LEU A 444 16.47 1.04 -7.06
N VAL A 445 15.35 0.57 -7.61
CA VAL A 445 14.07 0.50 -6.88
C VAL A 445 14.15 -0.54 -5.74
N CYS A 446 14.73 -1.72 -5.98
CA CYS A 446 14.98 -2.70 -4.91
C CYS A 446 15.79 -2.11 -3.75
N PHE A 447 16.87 -1.40 -4.06
CA PHE A 447 17.73 -0.79 -3.06
C PHE A 447 17.00 0.30 -2.29
N LYS A 448 16.31 1.24 -2.97
CA LYS A 448 15.56 2.30 -2.30
C LYS A 448 14.49 1.71 -1.38
N ASP A 449 13.72 0.73 -1.87
CA ASP A 449 12.62 0.15 -1.12
C ASP A 449 13.14 -0.57 0.12
N GLY A 450 14.29 -1.25 0.00
CA GLY A 450 15.00 -1.82 1.14
C GLY A 450 15.37 -0.77 2.19
N VAL A 451 15.96 0.35 1.76
CA VAL A 451 16.33 1.46 2.67
C VAL A 451 15.11 2.03 3.39
N PHE A 452 14.03 2.34 2.66
CA PHE A 452 12.82 2.91 3.25
C PHE A 452 12.05 1.92 4.12
N ALA A 453 11.94 0.65 3.72
CA ALA A 453 11.26 -0.38 4.50
C ALA A 453 12.01 -0.69 5.81
N VAL A 454 13.33 -0.95 5.72
CA VAL A 454 14.15 -1.25 6.90
C VAL A 454 14.24 -0.03 7.81
N GLY A 455 14.42 1.17 7.24
CA GLY A 455 14.43 2.42 7.99
C GLY A 455 13.11 2.67 8.75
N THR A 456 11.98 2.45 8.10
CA THR A 456 10.65 2.58 8.72
C THR A 456 10.47 1.58 9.87
N LEU A 457 10.78 0.30 9.65
CA LEU A 457 10.70 -0.73 10.68
C LEU A 457 11.65 -0.43 11.84
N LEU A 458 12.87 0.00 11.56
CA LEU A 458 13.85 0.38 12.59
C LEU A 458 13.34 1.54 13.42
N VAL A 459 12.78 2.60 12.81
CA VAL A 459 12.16 3.72 13.54
C VAL A 459 11.03 3.22 14.44
N VAL A 460 10.13 2.37 13.93
CA VAL A 460 9.04 1.78 14.73
C VAL A 460 9.58 0.98 15.90
N LEU A 461 10.60 0.13 15.68
CA LEU A 461 11.22 -0.67 16.72
C LEU A 461 11.94 0.19 17.76
N LEU A 462 12.69 1.21 17.34
CA LEU A 462 13.38 2.14 18.25
C LEU A 462 12.37 2.92 19.10
N VAL A 463 11.29 3.42 18.51
CA VAL A 463 10.21 4.09 19.25
C VAL A 463 9.59 3.17 20.29
N ASN A 464 9.29 1.92 19.92
CA ASN A 464 8.74 0.93 20.85
C ASN A 464 9.78 0.40 21.84
N GLY A 465 11.09 0.54 21.54
CA GLY A 465 12.21 0.27 22.44
C GLY A 465 12.43 1.36 23.48
N GLY A 466 11.90 2.56 23.26
CA GLY A 466 12.01 3.67 24.20
C GLY A 466 12.69 4.91 23.63
N LEU A 467 12.94 5.01 22.32
CA LEU A 467 13.50 6.22 21.69
C LEU A 467 12.77 7.50 22.12
N LEU A 468 11.44 7.43 22.27
CA LEU A 468 10.58 8.55 22.70
C LEU A 468 10.29 8.54 24.21
N ASN A 469 10.93 7.67 24.97
CA ASN A 469 10.76 7.55 26.41
C ASN A 469 11.73 8.53 27.11
N SER A 470 11.46 9.81 26.89
CA SER A 470 12.13 10.95 27.51
C SER A 470 11.08 11.93 28.01
N CYS A 471 11.43 12.80 28.96
CA CYS A 471 10.53 13.86 29.40
C CYS A 471 10.05 14.73 28.22
N PHE A 472 10.90 14.98 27.23
CA PHE A 472 10.50 15.69 26.01
C PHE A 472 9.45 14.92 25.18
N GLY A 473 9.61 13.60 25.03
CA GLY A 473 8.64 12.76 24.31
C GLY A 473 7.29 12.55 25.01
N TRP A 474 7.23 12.83 26.32
CA TRP A 474 6.01 12.86 27.14
C TRP A 474 5.45 14.27 27.36
N SER A 475 6.24 15.30 27.08
CA SER A 475 5.81 16.70 27.17
C SER A 475 4.91 17.09 26.00
N ASN A 476 4.37 18.30 26.09
CA ASN A 476 3.73 19.00 24.97
C ASN A 476 4.70 19.36 23.82
N GLY A 477 5.98 18.98 23.95
CA GLY A 477 6.92 18.77 22.85
C GLY A 477 7.31 20.05 22.13
N TRP A 478 7.10 20.05 20.82
CA TRP A 478 7.51 21.18 19.96
C TRP A 478 6.61 22.40 20.17
N SER A 479 5.33 22.18 20.45
CA SER A 479 4.39 23.27 20.74
C SER A 479 4.77 23.99 22.03
N GLY A 480 5.10 23.25 23.10
CA GLY A 480 5.67 23.82 24.32
C GLY A 480 6.98 24.57 24.09
N MET A 481 7.83 24.08 23.18
CA MET A 481 9.09 24.75 22.83
C MET A 481 8.85 26.10 22.15
N VAL A 482 7.88 26.18 21.26
CA VAL A 482 7.52 27.42 20.55
C VAL A 482 6.86 28.43 21.49
N THR A 483 6.02 27.97 22.42
CA THR A 483 5.34 28.84 23.39
C THR A 483 6.19 29.21 24.60
N GLY A 484 7.34 28.54 24.81
CA GLY A 484 8.17 28.68 26.00
C GLY A 484 7.56 28.03 27.25
N ASN A 485 6.46 27.29 27.12
CA ASN A 485 5.77 26.63 28.22
C ASN A 485 5.80 25.11 28.05
N GLN A 486 6.97 24.51 28.27
CA GLN A 486 7.15 23.07 28.17
C GLN A 486 6.77 22.37 29.47
N TYR A 487 5.83 21.44 29.39
CA TYR A 487 5.36 20.68 30.54
C TYR A 487 5.02 19.24 30.18
N VAL A 488 5.05 18.37 31.20
CA VAL A 488 4.59 16.99 31.13
C VAL A 488 3.31 16.87 31.93
N SER A 489 2.26 16.33 31.31
CA SER A 489 1.02 16.00 32.02
C SER A 489 1.25 14.76 32.90
N LEU A 490 1.04 14.94 34.20
CA LEU A 490 1.07 13.86 35.18
C LEU A 490 -0.29 13.22 35.38
N LYS A 491 -1.36 13.99 35.18
CA LYS A 491 -2.69 13.53 35.54
C LYS A 491 -3.20 12.63 34.42
N TRP A 492 -3.67 11.46 34.83
CA TRP A 492 -4.70 10.74 34.08
C TRP A 492 -5.98 11.57 34.20
N ASP A 493 -6.03 12.63 33.40
CA ASP A 493 -7.12 13.59 33.45
C ASP A 493 -8.39 12.97 32.86
N GLU A 494 -9.51 13.59 33.18
CA GLU A 494 -10.81 13.24 32.61
C GLU A 494 -10.74 13.26 31.07
N GLU A 495 -9.90 14.12 30.49
CA GLU A 495 -9.70 14.18 29.05
C GLU A 495 -9.02 12.93 28.49
N LEU A 496 -7.95 12.41 29.10
CA LEU A 496 -7.31 11.17 28.66
C LEU A 496 -8.28 9.98 28.80
N ARG A 497 -9.12 9.98 29.84
CA ARG A 497 -10.18 8.97 30.00
C ARG A 497 -11.16 9.02 28.83
N VAL A 498 -11.70 10.21 28.53
CA VAL A 498 -12.59 10.44 27.38
C VAL A 498 -11.89 10.09 26.06
N ASN A 499 -10.60 10.41 25.92
CA ASN A 499 -9.81 10.08 24.75
C ASN A 499 -9.74 8.56 24.55
N VAL A 500 -9.43 7.81 25.61
CA VAL A 500 -9.29 6.36 25.54
C VAL A 500 -10.63 5.66 25.36
N SER A 501 -11.69 6.08 26.05
CA SER A 501 -13.00 5.42 26.00
C SER A 501 -13.84 5.80 24.79
N GLU A 502 -13.69 7.01 24.25
CA GLU A 502 -14.56 7.54 23.21
C GLU A 502 -13.79 7.95 21.95
N ARG A 503 -12.76 8.81 22.08
CA ARG A 503 -12.12 9.40 20.90
C ARG A 503 -11.26 8.38 20.13
N TYR A 504 -10.40 7.61 20.77
CA TYR A 504 -9.55 6.62 20.08
C TYR A 504 -10.37 5.56 19.36
N PRO A 505 -11.38 4.92 19.98
CA PRO A 505 -12.26 4.01 19.27
C PRO A 505 -12.94 4.66 18.06
N ALA A 506 -13.40 5.90 18.19
CA ALA A 506 -14.01 6.63 17.08
C ALA A 506 -13.02 6.88 15.93
N PHE A 507 -11.79 7.34 16.21
CA PHE A 507 -10.75 7.53 15.19
C PHE A 507 -10.36 6.21 14.52
N VAL A 508 -10.17 5.14 15.30
CA VAL A 508 -9.82 3.81 14.79
C VAL A 508 -10.93 3.24 13.90
N ALA A 509 -12.17 3.23 14.40
CA ALA A 509 -13.32 2.69 13.67
C ALA A 509 -13.57 3.47 12.38
N SER A 510 -13.51 4.80 12.45
CA SER A 510 -13.64 5.67 11.27
C SER A 510 -12.50 5.41 10.27
N GLY A 511 -11.26 5.32 10.75
CA GLY A 511 -10.10 5.02 9.91
C GLY A 511 -10.25 3.70 9.16
N ILE A 512 -10.58 2.62 9.88
CA ILE A 512 -10.79 1.29 9.27
C ILE A 512 -11.95 1.33 8.27
N LEU A 513 -13.09 1.92 8.63
CA LEU A 513 -14.27 1.99 7.75
C LEU A 513 -13.98 2.75 6.46
N VAL A 514 -13.29 3.88 6.55
CA VAL A 514 -12.90 4.69 5.39
C VAL A 514 -11.90 3.92 4.52
N GLN A 515 -10.92 3.20 5.11
CA GLN A 515 -9.98 2.37 4.34
C GLN A 515 -10.69 1.24 3.57
N LEU A 516 -11.66 0.58 4.20
CA LEU A 516 -12.46 -0.47 3.56
C LEU A 516 -13.37 0.10 2.46
N SER A 517 -13.96 1.27 2.69
CA SER A 517 -14.75 1.98 1.67
C SER A 517 -13.90 2.41 0.50
N LEU A 518 -12.67 2.86 0.76
CA LEU A 518 -11.71 3.22 -0.27
C LEU A 518 -11.27 2.00 -1.09
N PHE A 519 -11.07 0.85 -0.47
CA PHE A 519 -10.90 -0.40 -1.22
C PHE A 519 -12.08 -0.64 -2.16
N LEU A 520 -13.32 -0.53 -1.68
CA LEU A 520 -14.50 -0.70 -2.53
C LEU A 520 -14.54 0.31 -3.68
N LEU A 521 -14.11 1.56 -3.48
CA LEU A 521 -14.00 2.57 -4.54
C LEU A 521 -12.88 2.25 -5.55
N LEU A 522 -11.73 1.79 -5.08
CA LEU A 522 -10.62 1.34 -5.91
C LEU A 522 -11.01 0.09 -6.72
N TRP A 523 -11.88 -0.74 -6.16
CA TRP A 523 -12.44 -1.94 -6.77
C TRP A 523 -13.64 -1.67 -7.69
N GLN A 524 -14.52 -0.72 -7.37
CA GLN A 524 -15.82 -0.46 -8.03
C GLN A 524 -15.82 -0.39 -9.55
N PRO A 525 -14.82 0.22 -10.23
CA PRO A 525 -14.72 0.16 -11.69
C PRO A 525 -14.83 -1.27 -12.24
N TRP A 526 -14.39 -2.27 -11.47
CA TRP A 526 -14.48 -3.68 -11.79
C TRP A 526 -15.89 -4.27 -11.68
N LEU A 527 -16.68 -3.89 -10.66
CA LEU A 527 -18.03 -4.43 -10.45
C LEU A 527 -19.02 -3.99 -11.52
N ARG A 528 -18.92 -2.74 -11.99
CA ARG A 528 -19.80 -2.22 -13.05
C ARG A 528 -19.57 -2.91 -14.39
N LEU A 529 -18.36 -3.39 -14.63
CA LEU A 529 -17.98 -4.05 -15.88
C LEU A 529 -18.25 -5.55 -15.90
N ARG A 530 -18.43 -6.21 -14.75
CA ARG A 530 -18.95 -7.59 -14.70
C ARG A 530 -20.41 -7.71 -15.13
N ARG A 531 -21.18 -6.63 -15.00
CA ARG A 531 -22.61 -6.58 -15.38
C ARG A 531 -22.84 -6.22 -16.85
N LEU A 532 -21.78 -5.80 -17.57
CA LEU A 532 -21.77 -5.48 -19.00
C LEU A 532 -21.01 -6.55 -19.78
#